data_AF-A0A380DUJ6-F1
#
_entry.id   AF-A0A380DUJ6-F1
#
_cell.length_a   1.000
_cell.length_b   1.000
_cell.length_c   1.000
_cell.angle_alpha   90.00
_cell.angle_beta   90.00
_cell.angle_gamma   90.00
#
_symmetry.space_group_name_H-M   'P 1'
#
loop_
_entity.id
_entity.type
_entity.pdbx_description
1 polymer ?
#
loop_
_entity_poly.entity_id
_entity_poly.type
_entity_poly.pdbx_seq_one_letter_code
_entity_poly.pdbx_strand_id
1 'polypeptide(L)'
;MVQSNRPILIVADEVEGDALTNIVLNRMRGTFTAVAVKAPGFGDRRKAMLEDLAILTGAQVITDDLGLDLKDASIDMLGTASKVEVTKDNTTVVDGDGDENSIDARVSQLKSQIEETESDFDREKLQERLAKLAGGVAVIKVGAASETELKERKLRIEDALNSTRAAVEEGIVGRWWYCTSKCLPKSK
;
A
#
# COMPACT_ATOMS: atom_id res chain seq x y z
N MET A 1 8.40 18.72 -13.75
CA MET A 1 7.36 18.31 -12.78
C MET A 1 6.07 19.13 -12.92
N VAL A 2 6.09 20.48 -12.84
CA VAL A 2 4.88 21.31 -13.08
C VAL A 2 4.29 21.12 -14.48
N GLN A 3 5.13 20.84 -15.49
CA GLN A 3 4.67 20.69 -16.88
C GLN A 3 3.97 19.37 -17.19
N SER A 4 4.08 18.35 -16.33
CA SER A 4 3.52 17.02 -16.62
C SER A 4 2.07 16.88 -16.16
N ASN A 5 1.54 17.83 -15.37
CA ASN A 5 0.21 17.81 -14.74
C ASN A 5 -0.18 16.47 -14.09
N ARG A 6 0.81 15.65 -13.72
CA ARG A 6 0.63 14.35 -13.06
C ARG A 6 0.75 14.55 -11.56
N PRO A 7 -0.12 13.91 -10.76
CA PRO A 7 0.00 13.96 -9.31
C PRO A 7 1.26 13.22 -8.85
N ILE A 8 1.87 13.67 -7.75
CA ILE A 8 3.10 13.11 -7.19
C ILE A 8 2.81 12.53 -5.80
N LEU A 9 3.28 11.31 -5.56
CA LEU A 9 3.34 10.71 -4.23
C LEU A 9 4.77 10.83 -3.70
N ILE A 10 4.92 11.37 -2.49
CA ILE A 10 6.20 11.44 -1.79
C ILE A 10 6.12 10.46 -0.62
N VAL A 11 7.03 9.49 -0.59
CA VAL A 11 7.18 8.55 0.53
C VAL A 11 8.53 8.83 1.17
N ALA A 12 8.51 9.33 2.41
CA ALA A 12 9.73 9.70 3.14
C ALA A 12 9.58 9.33 4.62
N ASP A 13 10.69 9.23 5.35
CA ASP A 13 10.66 8.98 6.81
C ASP A 13 9.82 10.04 7.53
N GLU A 14 10.20 11.29 7.32
CA GLU A 14 9.54 12.42 7.92
C GLU A 14 9.47 13.61 6.95
N VAL A 15 8.33 14.30 6.98
CA VAL A 15 8.07 15.48 6.16
C VAL A 15 7.63 16.59 7.10
N GLU A 16 8.55 17.49 7.44
CA GLU A 16 8.34 18.52 8.47
C GLU A 16 8.27 19.95 7.93
N GLY A 17 7.70 20.82 8.76
CA GLY A 17 7.80 22.28 8.67
C GLY A 17 7.31 22.89 7.35
N ASP A 18 8.25 23.57 6.67
CA ASP A 18 7.97 24.35 5.46
C ASP A 18 7.63 23.46 4.26
N ALA A 19 8.18 22.24 4.18
CA ALA A 19 7.91 21.33 3.07
C ALA A 19 6.44 20.89 3.04
N LEU A 20 5.89 20.49 4.19
CA LEU A 20 4.49 20.09 4.30
C LEU A 20 3.55 21.27 4.01
N THR A 21 3.86 22.44 4.58
CA THR A 21 3.09 23.67 4.35
C THR A 21 3.06 24.03 2.87
N ASN A 22 4.20 23.94 2.18
CA ASN A 22 4.28 24.19 0.75
C ASN A 22 3.47 23.17 -0.07
N ILE A 23 3.48 21.88 0.29
CA ILE A 23 2.66 20.86 -0.39
C ILE A 23 1.17 21.18 -0.26
N VAL A 24 0.72 21.53 0.95
CA VAL A 24 -0.69 21.87 1.22
C VAL A 24 -1.10 23.13 0.48
N LEU A 25 -0.29 24.20 0.53
CA LEU A 25 -0.57 25.45 -0.16
C LEU A 25 -0.64 25.27 -1.68
N ASN A 26 0.25 24.46 -2.26
CA ASN A 26 0.23 24.20 -3.70
C ASN A 26 -0.97 23.36 -4.13
N ARG A 27 -1.36 22.38 -3.30
CA ARG A 27 -2.60 21.62 -3.53
C ARG A 27 -3.83 22.52 -3.52
N MET A 28 -3.91 23.48 -2.59
CA MET A 28 -5.01 24.46 -2.53
C MET A 28 -5.02 25.42 -3.72
N ARG A 29 -3.84 25.80 -4.22
CA ARG A 29 -3.67 26.70 -5.37
C ARG A 29 -3.85 26.01 -6.72
N GLY A 30 -3.90 24.67 -6.75
CA GLY A 30 -4.03 23.88 -7.98
C GLY A 30 -2.81 23.92 -8.91
N THR A 31 -1.66 24.39 -8.44
CA THR A 31 -0.43 24.51 -9.23
C THR A 31 0.23 23.16 -9.48
N PHE A 32 0.26 22.29 -8.46
CA PHE A 32 0.56 20.87 -8.61
C PHE A 32 -0.09 20.08 -7.48
N THR A 33 -0.44 18.83 -7.76
CA THR A 33 -1.05 17.93 -6.77
C THR A 33 0.02 16.99 -6.24
N ALA A 34 0.32 17.09 -4.94
CA ALA A 34 1.21 16.16 -4.26
C ALA A 34 0.61 15.64 -2.94
N VAL A 35 0.96 14.41 -2.59
CA VAL A 35 0.60 13.77 -1.33
C VAL A 35 1.88 13.24 -0.68
N ALA A 36 2.08 13.55 0.59
CA ALA A 36 3.19 13.04 1.39
C ALA A 36 2.70 11.96 2.35
N VAL A 37 3.40 10.82 2.40
CA VAL A 37 3.12 9.69 3.27
C VAL A 37 4.40 9.26 3.97
N LYS A 38 4.28 8.83 5.23
CA LYS A 38 5.41 8.30 5.99
C LYS A 38 5.84 6.93 5.45
N ALA A 39 7.13 6.70 5.36
CA ALA A 39 7.69 5.43 4.93
C ALA A 39 7.33 4.31 5.94
N PRO A 40 6.98 3.10 5.46
CA PRO A 40 6.65 1.99 6.34
C PRO A 40 7.90 1.43 7.03
N GLY A 41 7.77 1.05 8.30
CA GLY A 41 8.86 0.45 9.08
C GLY A 41 9.86 1.45 9.66
N PHE A 42 10.95 0.92 10.24
CA PHE A 42 11.97 1.69 10.95
C PHE A 42 13.37 1.16 10.64
N GLY A 43 14.39 2.02 10.66
CA GLY A 43 15.79 1.65 10.45
C GLY A 43 16.02 0.93 9.12
N ASP A 44 16.80 -0.16 9.14
CA ASP A 44 17.16 -0.91 7.92
C ASP A 44 15.96 -1.57 7.24
N ARG A 45 14.93 -1.93 8.01
CA ARG A 45 13.68 -2.50 7.46
C ARG A 45 12.97 -1.49 6.59
N ARG A 46 13.00 -0.21 6.95
CA ARG A 46 12.41 0.86 6.14
C ARG A 46 13.11 0.98 4.80
N LYS A 47 14.44 0.96 4.78
CA LYS A 47 15.24 1.01 3.55
C LYS A 47 14.87 -0.16 2.64
N ALA A 48 14.82 -1.37 3.19
CA ALA A 48 14.44 -2.56 2.45
C ALA A 48 13.00 -2.50 1.91
N MET A 49 12.04 -1.93 2.65
CA MET A 49 10.66 -1.75 2.20
C MET A 49 10.51 -0.64 1.15
N LEU A 50 11.31 0.43 1.25
CA LEU A 50 11.36 1.48 0.23
C LEU A 50 11.95 0.95 -1.07
N GLU A 51 12.98 0.10 -1.00
CA GLU A 51 13.51 -0.62 -2.15
C GLU A 51 12.45 -1.52 -2.80
N ASP A 52 11.68 -2.25 -2.00
CA ASP A 52 10.59 -3.09 -2.51
C ASP A 52 9.57 -2.26 -3.29
N LEU A 53 9.19 -1.09 -2.75
CA LEU A 53 8.28 -0.15 -3.39
C LEU A 53 8.88 0.47 -4.66
N ALA A 54 10.18 0.74 -4.64
CA ALA A 54 10.91 1.28 -5.78
C ALA A 54 10.96 0.26 -6.93
N ILE A 55 11.28 -1.00 -6.64
CA ILE A 55 11.27 -2.10 -7.62
C ILE A 55 9.85 -2.27 -8.21
N LEU A 56 8.81 -2.23 -7.37
CA LEU A 56 7.41 -2.34 -7.81
C LEU A 56 6.97 -1.22 -8.75
N THR A 57 7.52 -0.01 -8.59
CA THR A 57 7.12 1.19 -9.36
C THR A 57 8.12 1.57 -10.44
N GLY A 58 9.25 0.87 -10.55
CA GLY A 58 10.38 1.25 -11.40
C GLY A 58 11.14 2.50 -10.91
N ALA A 59 10.95 2.90 -9.65
CA ALA A 59 11.66 4.04 -9.07
C ALA A 59 13.08 3.66 -8.61
N GLN A 60 13.89 4.67 -8.34
CA GLN A 60 15.12 4.53 -7.57
C GLN A 60 14.96 5.23 -6.21
N VAL A 61 15.32 4.53 -5.11
CA VAL A 61 15.32 5.14 -3.78
C VAL A 61 16.47 6.14 -3.69
N ILE A 62 16.14 7.39 -3.37
CA ILE A 62 17.12 8.45 -3.15
C ILE A 62 17.54 8.39 -1.69
N THR A 63 18.80 8.01 -1.44
CA THR A 63 19.40 7.97 -0.11
C THR A 63 20.80 8.57 -0.14
N ASP A 64 21.18 9.23 0.95
CA ASP A 64 22.53 9.79 1.12
C ASP A 64 23.60 8.68 1.13
N ASP A 65 23.23 7.46 1.57
CA ASP A 65 24.10 6.28 1.57
C ASP A 65 24.56 5.89 0.16
N LEU A 66 23.72 6.14 -0.85
CA LEU A 66 24.02 5.89 -2.26
C LEU A 66 24.67 7.10 -2.94
N GLY A 67 24.90 8.19 -2.20
CA GLY A 67 25.44 9.44 -2.72
C GLY A 67 24.47 10.19 -3.64
N LEU A 68 23.17 9.91 -3.54
CA LEU A 68 22.14 10.55 -4.35
C LEU A 68 21.49 11.69 -3.57
N ASP A 69 21.70 12.91 -4.03
CA ASP A 69 21.04 14.09 -3.49
C ASP A 69 19.69 14.33 -4.16
N LEU A 70 18.70 14.76 -3.37
CA LEU A 70 17.38 15.20 -3.85
C LEU A 70 17.43 16.32 -4.91
N LYS A 71 18.54 17.06 -4.98
CA LYS A 71 18.76 18.15 -5.95
C LYS A 71 19.06 17.63 -7.35
N ASP A 72 19.67 16.46 -7.45
CA ASP A 72 20.08 15.82 -8.70
C ASP A 72 19.06 14.79 -9.19
N ALA A 73 17.92 14.67 -8.50
CA ALA A 73 16.85 13.76 -8.84
C ALA A 73 16.29 14.07 -10.24
N SER A 74 16.43 13.09 -11.14
CA SER A 74 15.87 13.15 -12.50
C SER A 74 14.48 12.53 -12.55
N ILE A 75 13.74 12.82 -13.63
CA ILE A 75 12.41 12.22 -13.85
C ILE A 75 12.52 10.71 -14.03
N ASP A 76 13.63 10.23 -14.58
CA ASP A 76 13.88 8.81 -14.85
C ASP A 76 14.09 8.00 -13.57
N MET A 77 14.38 8.66 -12.45
CA MET A 77 14.48 8.04 -11.12
C MET A 77 13.13 7.91 -10.42
N LEU A 78 12.08 8.57 -10.92
CA LEU A 78 10.75 8.50 -10.34
C LEU A 78 9.99 7.29 -10.87
N GLY A 79 9.36 6.55 -9.97
CA GLY A 79 8.48 5.45 -10.33
C GLY A 79 7.13 5.93 -10.86
N THR A 80 6.45 5.03 -11.57
CA THR A 80 5.12 5.26 -12.13
C THR A 80 4.13 4.24 -11.57
N ALA A 81 2.91 4.69 -11.30
CA ALA A 81 1.79 3.83 -10.89
C ALA A 81 0.47 4.34 -11.49
N SER A 82 -0.43 3.43 -11.82
CA SER A 82 -1.73 3.76 -12.44
C SER A 82 -2.68 4.45 -11.46
N LYS A 83 -2.73 4.00 -10.20
CA LYS A 83 -3.56 4.63 -9.16
C LYS A 83 -2.91 4.50 -7.79
N VAL A 84 -2.95 5.58 -7.02
CA VAL A 84 -2.57 5.59 -5.60
C VAL A 84 -3.76 6.04 -4.78
N GLU A 85 -4.10 5.27 -3.74
CA GLU A 85 -5.14 5.60 -2.78
C GLU A 85 -4.52 5.72 -1.39
N VAL A 86 -4.64 6.92 -0.81
CA VAL A 86 -4.10 7.22 0.52
C VAL A 86 -5.27 7.46 1.47
N THR A 87 -5.32 6.65 2.52
CA THR A 87 -6.25 6.78 3.65
C THR A 87 -5.49 7.22 4.90
N LYS A 88 -6.19 7.39 6.03
CA LYS A 88 -5.56 7.78 7.29
C LYS A 88 -4.47 6.80 7.73
N ASP A 89 -4.74 5.51 7.57
CA ASP A 89 -3.93 4.43 8.14
C ASP A 89 -3.20 3.61 7.07
N ASN A 90 -3.70 3.60 5.82
CA ASN A 90 -3.18 2.76 4.74
C ASN A 90 -2.90 3.54 3.46
N THR A 91 -1.85 3.13 2.74
CA THR A 91 -1.55 3.59 1.37
C THR A 91 -1.53 2.40 0.43
N THR A 92 -2.31 2.46 -0.63
CA THR A 92 -2.42 1.41 -1.63
C THR A 92 -1.93 1.94 -2.97
N VAL A 93 -0.89 1.30 -3.50
CA VAL A 93 -0.37 1.55 -4.85
C VAL A 93 -0.89 0.45 -5.75
N VAL A 94 -1.50 0.83 -6.87
CA VAL A 94 -2.11 -0.08 -7.83
C VAL A 94 -1.37 0.04 -9.14
N ASP A 95 -0.92 -1.11 -9.65
CA ASP A 95 -0.37 -1.27 -11.00
C ASP A 95 0.83 -0.35 -11.23
N GLY A 96 1.97 -0.75 -10.64
CA GLY A 96 3.26 -0.08 -10.80
C GLY A 96 3.98 -0.54 -12.05
N ASP A 97 4.74 0.36 -12.68
CA ASP A 97 5.44 0.11 -13.95
C ASP A 97 6.84 -0.51 -13.74
N GLY A 98 6.96 -1.38 -12.75
CA GLY A 98 8.19 -2.10 -12.43
C GLY A 98 8.49 -3.24 -13.41
N ASP A 99 9.76 -3.50 -13.67
CA ASP A 99 10.18 -4.65 -14.50
C ASP A 99 9.87 -5.98 -13.80
N GLU A 100 9.13 -6.85 -14.49
CA GLU A 100 8.70 -8.17 -13.96
C GLU A 100 9.90 -9.01 -13.51
N ASN A 101 11.02 -8.97 -14.24
CA ASN A 101 12.21 -9.74 -13.87
C ASN A 101 12.82 -9.25 -12.55
N SER A 102 12.83 -7.94 -12.34
CA SER A 102 13.32 -7.32 -11.11
C SER A 102 12.43 -7.66 -9.92
N ILE A 103 11.11 -7.70 -10.12
CA ILE A 103 10.14 -8.13 -9.10
C ILE A 103 10.34 -9.61 -8.75
N ASP A 104 10.44 -10.50 -9.75
CA ASP A 104 10.64 -11.93 -9.55
C ASP A 104 11.97 -12.26 -8.85
N ALA A 105 13.03 -11.52 -9.21
CA ALA A 105 14.33 -11.62 -8.54
C ALA A 105 14.20 -11.22 -7.06
N ARG A 106 13.49 -10.14 -6.75
CA ARG A 106 13.26 -9.70 -5.36
C ARG A 106 12.41 -10.69 -4.57
N VAL A 107 11.37 -11.26 -5.17
CA VAL A 107 10.56 -12.31 -4.55
C VAL A 107 11.39 -13.55 -4.25
N SER A 108 12.27 -13.95 -5.17
CA SER A 108 13.17 -15.09 -4.99
C SER A 108 14.18 -14.85 -3.86
N GLN A 109 14.75 -13.65 -3.76
CA GLN A 109 15.62 -13.25 -2.66
C GLN A 109 14.92 -13.31 -1.29
N LEU A 110 13.66 -12.85 -1.22
CA LEU A 110 12.90 -12.91 0.03
C LEU A 110 12.57 -14.35 0.43
N LYS A 111 12.28 -15.24 -0.54
CA LYS A 111 12.06 -16.66 -0.27
C LYS A 111 13.29 -17.33 0.32
N SER A 112 14.47 -17.10 -0.24
CA SER A 112 15.71 -17.67 0.32
C SER A 112 16.02 -17.14 1.71
N GLN A 113 15.82 -15.83 1.96
CA GLN A 113 16.00 -15.24 3.29
C GLN A 113 15.04 -15.83 4.34
N ILE A 114 13.82 -16.18 3.95
CA ILE A 114 12.84 -16.83 4.83
C ILE A 114 13.32 -18.23 5.26
N GLU A 115 13.94 -18.97 4.35
CA GLU A 115 14.46 -20.33 4.60
C GLU A 115 15.72 -20.32 5.48
N GLU A 116 16.59 -19.34 5.30
CA GLU A 116 17.83 -19.18 6.08
C GLU A 116 17.58 -18.64 7.50
N THR A 117 16.45 -17.99 7.74
CA THR A 117 16.14 -17.35 9.02
C THR A 117 15.58 -18.34 10.04
N GLU A 118 16.27 -18.47 11.17
CA GLU A 118 15.82 -19.28 12.31
C GLU A 118 14.89 -18.51 13.28
N SER A 119 14.88 -17.18 13.20
CA SER A 119 14.05 -16.29 14.02
C SER A 119 12.60 -16.24 13.50
N ASP A 120 11.65 -16.69 14.33
CA ASP A 120 10.22 -16.66 13.97
C ASP A 120 9.70 -15.23 13.73
N PHE A 121 10.23 -14.23 14.44
CA PHE A 121 9.87 -12.83 14.26
C PHE A 121 10.29 -12.28 12.90
N ASP A 122 11.51 -12.60 12.46
CA ASP A 122 12.02 -12.14 11.16
C ASP A 122 11.34 -12.92 10.02
N ARG A 123 11.04 -14.20 10.22
CA ARG A 123 10.25 -15.01 9.29
C ARG A 123 8.88 -14.39 9.02
N GLU A 124 8.15 -14.01 10.07
CA GLU A 124 6.83 -13.36 9.95
C GLU A 124 6.92 -12.05 9.15
N LYS A 125 7.95 -11.23 9.42
CA LYS A 125 8.14 -9.95 8.72
C LYS A 125 8.57 -10.10 7.27
N LEU A 126 9.39 -11.08 6.96
CA LEU A 126 9.74 -11.40 5.57
C LEU A 126 8.53 -11.96 4.81
N GLN A 127 7.70 -12.78 5.45
CA GLN A 127 6.44 -13.26 4.87
C GLN A 127 5.46 -12.11 4.59
N GLU A 128 5.36 -11.13 5.50
CA GLU A 128 4.53 -9.93 5.30
C GLU A 128 4.97 -9.14 4.05
N ARG A 129 6.28 -8.98 3.85
CA ARG A 129 6.85 -8.31 2.67
C ARG A 129 6.62 -9.12 1.39
N LEU A 130 6.86 -10.42 1.44
CA LEU A 130 6.63 -11.32 0.31
C LEU A 130 5.15 -11.30 -0.11
N ALA A 131 4.23 -11.32 0.85
CA ALA A 131 2.80 -11.24 0.59
C ALA A 131 2.42 -9.91 -0.09
N LYS A 132 3.05 -8.78 0.30
CA LYS A 132 2.82 -7.48 -0.34
C LYS A 132 3.34 -7.43 -1.78
N LEU A 133 4.45 -8.09 -2.07
CA LEU A 133 5.03 -8.15 -3.43
C LEU A 133 4.30 -9.15 -4.33
N ALA A 134 4.02 -10.35 -3.84
CA ALA A 134 3.40 -11.42 -4.63
C ALA A 134 1.86 -11.35 -4.66
N GLY A 135 1.22 -10.78 -3.65
CA GLY A 135 -0.23 -10.75 -3.50
C GLY A 135 -0.94 -9.79 -4.46
N GLY A 136 -0.22 -8.79 -4.98
CA GLY A 136 -0.75 -7.80 -5.91
C GLY A 136 -1.99 -7.04 -5.39
N VAL A 137 -2.66 -6.31 -6.29
CA VAL A 137 -3.90 -5.60 -5.97
C VAL A 137 -4.98 -5.97 -6.98
N ALA A 138 -6.08 -6.58 -6.51
CA ALA A 138 -7.23 -6.87 -7.35
C ALA A 138 -8.16 -5.65 -7.44
N VAL A 139 -8.43 -5.18 -8.66
CA VAL A 139 -9.36 -4.07 -8.92
C VAL A 139 -10.67 -4.60 -9.49
N ILE A 140 -11.76 -4.45 -8.73
CA ILE A 140 -13.10 -4.83 -9.18
C ILE A 140 -13.80 -3.61 -9.78
N LYS A 141 -14.05 -3.65 -11.10
CA LYS A 141 -14.78 -2.59 -11.81
C LYS A 141 -16.27 -2.93 -11.88
N VAL A 142 -17.11 -2.04 -11.35
CA VAL A 142 -18.56 -2.22 -11.31
C VAL A 142 -19.23 -1.22 -12.25
N GLY A 143 -19.99 -1.72 -13.21
CA GLY A 143 -20.77 -0.91 -14.15
C GLY A 143 -22.26 -0.86 -13.78
N ALA A 144 -22.88 0.29 -14.05
CA ALA A 144 -24.33 0.49 -13.95
C ALA A 144 -24.81 1.51 -15.00
N ALA A 145 -26.12 1.53 -15.29
CA ALA A 145 -26.71 2.41 -16.30
C ALA A 145 -26.99 3.82 -15.75
N SER A 146 -27.24 3.95 -14.45
CA SER A 146 -27.50 5.23 -13.78
C SER A 146 -26.56 5.47 -12.60
N GLU A 147 -26.35 6.74 -12.22
CA GLU A 147 -25.45 7.12 -11.12
C GLU A 147 -25.92 6.57 -9.76
N THR A 148 -27.23 6.53 -9.54
CA THR A 148 -27.84 5.99 -8.32
C THR A 148 -27.60 4.49 -8.19
N GLU A 149 -27.80 3.73 -9.27
CA GLU A 149 -27.51 2.29 -9.30
C GLU A 149 -26.01 2.00 -9.14
N LEU A 150 -25.14 2.86 -9.68
CA LEU A 150 -23.70 2.71 -9.55
C LEU A 150 -23.29 2.80 -8.08
N LYS A 151 -23.77 3.84 -7.38
CA LYS A 151 -23.49 4.03 -5.95
C LYS A 151 -24.06 2.87 -5.11
N GLU A 152 -25.28 2.43 -5.41
CA GLU A 152 -25.90 1.33 -4.67
C GLU A 152 -25.16 -0.01 -4.88
N ARG A 153 -24.80 -0.35 -6.12
CA ARG A 153 -24.03 -1.57 -6.43
C ARG A 153 -22.63 -1.51 -5.81
N LYS A 154 -21.98 -0.34 -5.84
CA LYS A 154 -20.69 -0.15 -5.19
C LYS A 154 -20.79 -0.44 -3.69
N LEU A 155 -21.74 0.18 -3.00
CA LEU A 155 -21.93 -0.03 -1.55
C LEU A 155 -22.26 -1.49 -1.21
N ARG A 156 -23.11 -2.15 -2.01
CA ARG A 156 -23.42 -3.58 -1.82
C ARG A 156 -22.20 -4.48 -1.98
N ILE A 157 -21.34 -4.18 -2.95
CA ILE A 157 -20.11 -4.97 -3.18
C ILE A 157 -19.09 -4.70 -2.09
N GLU A 158 -18.92 -3.45 -1.65
CA GLU A 158 -18.03 -3.11 -0.52
C GLU A 158 -18.44 -3.84 0.75
N ASP A 159 -19.74 -3.83 1.08
CA ASP A 159 -20.28 -4.52 2.26
C ASP A 159 -20.09 -6.04 2.17
N ALA A 160 -20.38 -6.63 1.01
CA ALA A 160 -20.18 -8.06 0.79
C ALA A 160 -18.69 -8.45 0.92
N LEU A 161 -17.78 -7.64 0.36
CA LEU A 161 -16.36 -7.92 0.35
C LEU A 161 -15.78 -7.83 1.78
N ASN A 162 -16.16 -6.80 2.53
CA ASN A 162 -15.78 -6.67 3.94
C ASN A 162 -16.32 -7.83 4.78
N SER A 163 -17.58 -8.23 4.55
CA SER A 163 -18.19 -9.38 5.23
C SER A 163 -17.45 -10.69 4.95
N THR A 164 -17.06 -10.93 3.68
CA THR A 164 -16.30 -12.13 3.32
C THR A 164 -14.90 -12.14 3.90
N ARG A 165 -14.23 -10.97 3.99
CA ARG A 165 -12.90 -10.87 4.63
C ARG A 165 -12.98 -11.21 6.12
N ALA A 166 -13.91 -10.59 6.84
CA ALA A 166 -14.11 -10.87 8.27
C ALA A 166 -14.46 -12.35 8.51
N ALA A 167 -15.30 -12.93 7.65
CA ALA A 167 -15.67 -14.34 7.73
C ALA A 167 -14.50 -15.30 7.49
N VAL A 168 -13.52 -14.94 6.67
CA VAL A 168 -12.31 -15.74 6.44
C VAL A 168 -11.34 -15.62 7.63
N GLU A 169 -11.23 -14.44 8.23
CA GLU A 169 -10.32 -14.18 9.35
C GLU A 169 -10.81 -14.80 10.67
N GLU A 170 -12.08 -14.60 11.02
CA GLU A 170 -12.64 -15.03 12.32
C GLU A 170 -13.48 -16.32 12.21
N GLY A 171 -13.76 -16.78 10.99
CA GLY A 171 -14.69 -17.88 10.73
C GLY A 171 -16.15 -17.43 10.71
N ILE A 172 -17.04 -18.34 10.27
CA ILE A 172 -18.48 -18.06 10.17
C ILE A 172 -19.20 -18.70 11.35
N VAL A 173 -19.96 -17.90 12.07
CA VAL A 173 -20.83 -18.36 13.17
C VAL A 173 -22.28 -18.39 12.69
N GLY A 174 -23.08 -19.32 13.23
CA GLY A 174 -24.51 -19.37 12.96
C GLY A 174 -25.22 -18.05 13.32
N ARG A 175 -26.42 -17.83 12.78
CA ARG A 175 -27.20 -16.58 12.96
C ARG A 175 -27.14 -16.09 14.41
N TRP A 176 -26.99 -14.77 14.58
CA TRP A 176 -26.78 -14.05 15.84
C TRP A 176 -27.59 -14.59 17.04
N TRP A 177 -28.88 -14.86 16.86
CA TRP A 177 -29.77 -15.41 17.91
C TRP A 177 -29.36 -16.81 18.42
N TYR A 178 -28.90 -17.68 17.52
CA TYR A 178 -28.55 -19.05 17.87
C TYR A 178 -27.20 -19.11 18.59
N CYS A 179 -26.27 -18.21 18.28
CA CYS A 179 -24.97 -18.18 18.95
C CYS A 179 -25.05 -17.57 20.34
N THR A 180 -25.77 -16.47 20.53
CA THR A 180 -25.94 -15.85 21.86
C THR A 180 -26.64 -16.81 22.83
N SER A 181 -27.63 -17.57 22.37
CA SER A 181 -28.29 -18.60 23.19
C SER A 181 -27.39 -19.75 23.66
N LYS A 182 -26.33 -20.08 22.89
CA LYS A 182 -25.37 -21.15 23.21
C LYS A 182 -24.14 -20.67 23.97
N CYS A 183 -23.77 -19.41 23.81
CA CYS A 183 -22.65 -18.78 24.52
C CYS A 183 -23.05 -18.19 25.87
N LEU A 184 -24.35 -18.06 26.16
CA LEU A 184 -24.82 -17.74 27.51
C LEU A 184 -24.43 -18.88 28.48
N PRO A 185 -23.76 -18.59 29.61
CA PRO A 185 -23.42 -19.61 30.58
C PRO A 185 -24.72 -20.26 31.05
N LYS A 186 -24.83 -21.59 30.91
CA LYS A 186 -25.94 -22.34 31.50
C LYS A 186 -25.92 -22.08 33.00
N SER A 187 -26.91 -21.33 33.51
CA SER A 187 -27.12 -21.24 34.96
C SER A 187 -27.38 -22.66 35.47
N LYS A 188 -26.69 -23.04 36.54
CA LYS A 188 -26.89 -24.31 37.26
C LYS A 188 -28.34 -24.50 37.65
#